data_AF-A0A2N3CEV6-F1
#
_entry.id   AF-A0A2N3CEV6-F1
#
_cell.length_a   1.000
_cell.length_b   1.000
_cell.length_c   1.000
_cell.angle_alpha   90.00
_cell.angle_beta   90.00
_cell.angle_gamma   90.00
#
_symmetry.space_group_name_H-M   'P 1'
#
loop_
_entity.id
_entity.type
_entity.pdbx_description
1 polymer ?
#
loop_
_entity_poly.entity_id
_entity_poly.type
_entity_poly.pdbx_seq_one_letter_code
_entity_poly.pdbx_strand_id
1 'polypeptide(L)' 'MSDPVNLNKFRKAKDKADKDQRAQENRAKFGRTKAAKKLDQARADKLKKLTDAHRVQDPGKDG' A
#
# COMPACT_ATOMS: atom_id res chain seq x y z
N MET A 1 12.52 -38.41 -26.70
CA MET A 1 11.14 -37.93 -26.43
C MET A 1 11.27 -36.52 -25.86
N SER A 2 10.83 -35.47 -26.56
CA SER A 2 10.90 -34.09 -26.06
C SER A 2 9.52 -33.70 -25.55
N ASP A 3 9.40 -33.42 -24.26
CA ASP A 3 8.15 -32.89 -23.70
C ASP A 3 7.90 -31.45 -24.21
N PRO A 4 6.66 -31.10 -24.56
CA PRO A 4 6.34 -29.73 -24.97
C PRO A 4 6.45 -28.77 -23.77
N VAL A 5 7.41 -27.84 -23.85
CA VAL A 5 7.63 -26.85 -22.80
C VAL A 5 6.58 -25.73 -22.90
N ASN A 6 5.77 -25.56 -21.85
CA ASN A 6 4.75 -24.51 -21.83
C ASN A 6 5.37 -23.13 -21.52
N LEU A 7 5.61 -22.35 -22.57
CA LEU A 7 6.19 -21.00 -22.47
C LEU A 7 5.32 -20.02 -21.67
N ASN A 8 4.00 -20.21 -21.60
CA ASN A 8 3.13 -19.34 -20.80
C ASN A 8 3.33 -19.53 -19.30
N LYS A 9 3.54 -20.77 -18.85
CA LYS A 9 3.90 -21.05 -17.45
C LYS A 9 5.24 -20.42 -17.10
N PHE A 10 6.22 -20.52 -18.00
CA PHE A 10 7.54 -19.92 -17.82
C PHE A 10 7.48 -18.40 -17.70
N ARG A 11 6.77 -17.73 -18.62
CA ARG A 11 6.56 -16.26 -18.56
C ARG A 11 5.89 -15.84 -17.26
N LYS A 12 4.81 -16.52 -16.86
CA LYS A 12 4.12 -16.24 -15.59
C LYS A 12 5.02 -16.43 -14.37
N ALA A 13 5.87 -17.45 -14.38
CA ALA A 13 6.84 -17.68 -13.30
C ALA A 13 7.86 -16.55 -13.22
N LYS A 14 8.39 -16.09 -14.37
CA LYS A 14 9.29 -14.94 -14.44
C LYS A 14 8.61 -13.66 -13.93
N ASP A 15 7.41 -13.36 -14.40
CA ASP A 15 6.65 -12.17 -13.97
C ASP A 15 6.40 -12.17 -12.46
N LYS A 16 6.17 -13.35 -11.87
CA LYS A 16 6.00 -13.50 -10.42
C LYS A 16 7.30 -13.26 -9.67
N ALA A 17 8.41 -13.81 -10.14
CA ALA A 17 9.73 -13.58 -9.57
C ALA A 17 10.12 -12.09 -9.61
N ASP A 18 9.91 -11.41 -10.75
CA ASP A 18 10.20 -9.99 -10.91
C ASP A 18 9.35 -9.13 -9.94
N LYS A 19 8.08 -9.48 -9.73
CA LYS A 19 7.21 -8.81 -8.75
C LYS A 19 7.71 -9.02 -7.32
N ASP A 20 8.12 -10.24 -6.97
CA ASP A 20 8.62 -10.57 -5.64
C ASP A 20 9.93 -9.82 -5.35
N GLN A 21 10.85 -9.73 -6.31
CA GLN A 21 12.08 -8.94 -6.20
C GLN A 21 11.79 -7.45 -5.99
N ARG A 22 10.92 -6.85 -6.81
CA ARG A 22 10.50 -5.46 -6.62
C ARG A 22 9.84 -5.24 -5.25
N ALA A 23 9.08 -6.20 -4.75
CA ALA A 23 8.48 -6.11 -3.43
C ALA A 23 9.55 -6.13 -2.32
N GLN A 24 10.58 -6.97 -2.43
CA GLN A 24 11.71 -7.01 -1.52
C GLN A 24 12.51 -5.70 -1.56
N GLU A 25 12.83 -5.19 -2.75
CA GLU A 25 13.50 -3.90 -2.90
C GLU A 25 12.69 -2.77 -2.27
N ASN A 26 11.38 -2.75 -2.46
CA ASN A 26 10.53 -1.74 -1.84
C ASN A 26 10.49 -1.86 -0.31
N ARG A 27 10.55 -3.07 0.24
CA ARG A 27 10.68 -3.28 1.70
C ARG A 27 12.01 -2.74 2.22
N ALA A 28 13.11 -3.02 1.52
CA ALA A 28 14.45 -2.55 1.89
C ALA A 28 14.60 -1.03 1.75
N LYS A 29 14.15 -0.45 0.62
CA LYS A 29 14.29 0.98 0.30
C LYS A 29 13.39 1.87 1.15
N PHE A 30 12.16 1.43 1.43
CA PHE A 30 11.15 2.31 2.03
C PHE A 30 10.71 1.88 3.44
N GLY A 31 11.12 0.71 3.93
CA GLY A 31 10.79 0.19 5.26
C GLY A 31 9.30 -0.10 5.53
N ARG A 32 8.40 0.45 4.71
CA ARG A 32 6.94 0.36 4.84
C ARG A 32 6.32 0.01 3.49
N THR A 33 5.46 -1.00 3.48
CA THR A 33 4.72 -1.41 2.29
C THR A 33 3.62 -0.39 1.95
N LYS A 34 3.13 -0.38 0.70
CA LYS A 34 1.97 0.46 0.31
C LYS A 34 0.73 0.17 1.19
N ALA A 35 0.53 -1.09 1.57
CA ALA A 35 -0.56 -1.49 2.45
C ALA A 35 -0.42 -0.88 3.86
N ALA A 36 0.79 -0.91 4.44
CA ALA A 36 1.06 -0.27 5.73
C ALA A 36 0.83 1.25 5.67
N LYS A 37 1.33 1.92 4.62
CA LYS A 37 1.08 3.36 4.40
C LYS A 37 -0.42 3.68 4.31
N LYS A 38 -1.18 2.90 3.55
CA LYS A 38 -2.64 3.09 3.41
C LYS A 38 -3.38 2.89 4.72
N LEU A 39 -2.96 1.92 5.52
CA LEU A 39 -3.54 1.62 6.82
C LEU A 39 -3.25 2.74 7.82
N ASP A 40 -2.02 3.27 7.84
CA ASP A 40 -1.66 4.44 8.66
C ASP A 40 -2.45 5.69 8.23
N GLN A 41 -2.57 5.94 6.93
CA GLN A 41 -3.38 7.04 6.38
C GLN A 41 -4.83 6.94 6.84
N ALA A 42 -5.45 5.76 6.71
CA ALA A 42 -6.83 5.53 7.13
C ALA A 42 -7.03 5.72 8.65
N ARG A 43 -6.04 5.33 9.45
CA ARG A 43 -6.05 5.59 10.90
C ARG A 43 -5.95 7.09 11.20
N ALA A 44 -5.04 7.81 10.55
CA ALA A 44 -4.90 9.24 10.70
C ALA A 44 -6.17 10.00 10.27
N ASP A 45 -6.78 9.61 9.16
CA ASP A 45 -8.03 10.19 8.68
C ASP A 45 -9.19 9.94 9.65
N LYS A 46 -9.27 8.72 10.22
CA LYS A 46 -10.28 8.40 11.25
C LYS A 46 -10.08 9.26 12.49
N LEU A 47 -8.85 9.37 12.99
CA LEU A 47 -8.53 10.21 14.14
C LEU A 47 -8.85 11.68 13.87
N LYS A 48 -8.48 12.20 12.70
CA LYS A 48 -8.80 13.56 12.27
C LYS A 48 -10.31 13.80 12.27
N LYS A 49 -11.10 12.90 11.67
CA LYS A 49 -12.57 13.00 11.66
C LYS A 49 -13.17 12.97 13.06
N LEU A 50 -12.65 12.12 13.95
CA LEU A 50 -13.09 12.08 15.34
C LEU A 50 -12.79 13.41 16.04
N THR A 51 -11.57 13.91 15.94
CA THR A 51 -11.17 15.19 16.54
C THR A 51 -11.95 16.37 15.96
N ASP A 52 -12.18 16.40 14.64
CA ASP A 52 -12.97 17.44 13.99
C ASP A 52 -14.45 17.38 14.39
N ALA A 53 -15.03 16.19 14.59
CA ALA A 53 -16.40 16.04 15.10
C ALA A 53 -16.54 16.45 16.57
N HIS A 54 -15.48 16.31 17.37
CA HIS A 54 -15.43 16.77 18.77
C HIS A 54 -14.94 18.21 18.91
N ARG A 55 -14.50 18.86 17.82
CA ARG A 55 -14.21 20.29 17.82
C ARG A 55 -15.56 21.00 17.86
N VAL A 56 -15.94 21.46 19.05
CA VAL A 56 -16.94 22.52 19.20
C VAL A 56 -16.42 23.68 18.35
N GLN A 57 -17.12 23.99 17.25
CA GLN A 57 -16.86 25.24 16.55
C GLN A 57 -17.20 26.33 17.56
N ASP A 58 -16.16 26.95 18.11
CA ASP A 58 -16.34 28.14 18.93
C ASP A 58 -17.01 29.19 18.02
N PRO A 59 -18.23 29.66 18.32
CA PRO A 59 -18.96 30.59 17.47
C PRO A 59 -18.35 32.00 17.57
N GLY A 60 -17.08 32.16 17.21
CA GLY A 60 -16.32 33.38 17.48
C GLY A 60 -15.06 33.59 16.62
N LYS A 61 -14.92 32.93 15.47
CA LYS A 61 -13.79 33.23 14.56
C LYS A 61 -14.15 33.20 13.09
N ASP A 62 -15.18 33.98 12.75
CA ASP A 62 -15.23 34.67 11.46
C ASP A 62 -15.00 36.17 11.76
N GLY A 63 -13.80 36.63 11.45
CA GLY A 63 -13.34 38.02 11.60
C GLY A 63 -12.02 38.18 10.86
#